data_AF-A0A437GXY7-F1
#
_entry.id   AF-A0A437GXY7-F1
#
_cell.length_a   1.000
_cell.length_b   1.000
_cell.length_c   1.000
_cell.angle_alpha   90.00
_cell.angle_beta   90.00
_cell.angle_gamma   90.00
#
_symmetry.space_group_name_H-M   'P 1'
#
loop_
_entity.id
_entity.type
_entity.pdbx_description
1 polymer ?
#
loop_
_entity_poly.entity_id
_entity_poly.type
_entity_poly.pdbx_seq_one_letter_code
_entity_poly.pdbx_strand_id
1 'polypeptide(L)'
;MADGDRLSQVVTNLLSNGVKFSPPGSAIDLSVEWRLRSWRLNIADRGMGIPDEFKPKVFEKFAQADGSNSRKTGGTGLGLSIAREIMLRMGGTIGFADRSGGGTVFCIDILDSQPSRS
;
A
#
# COMPACT_ATOMS: atom_id res chain seq x y z
N MET A 1 -4.44 18.92 -10.87
CA MET A 1 -5.64 18.05 -10.77
C MET A 1 -5.24 16.58 -10.92
N ALA A 2 -4.52 16.19 -12.00
CA ALA A 2 -4.12 14.80 -12.26
C ALA A 2 -3.31 14.09 -11.15
N ASP A 3 -2.47 14.79 -10.38
CA ASP A 3 -1.67 14.14 -9.32
C ASP A 3 -2.50 13.75 -8.10
N GLY A 4 -3.57 14.51 -7.79
CA GLY A 4 -4.49 14.17 -6.71
C GLY A 4 -5.31 12.92 -7.02
N ASP A 5 -5.82 12.81 -8.25
CA ASP A 5 -6.58 11.63 -8.70
C ASP A 5 -5.71 10.37 -8.71
N ARG A 6 -4.45 10.51 -9.16
CA ARG A 6 -3.46 9.42 -9.13
C ARG A 6 -3.13 8.97 -7.72
N LEU A 7 -2.92 9.91 -6.79
CA LEU A 7 -2.72 9.56 -5.40
C LEU A 7 -3.94 8.87 -4.80
N SER A 8 -5.15 9.35 -5.10
CA SER A 8 -6.38 8.69 -4.68
C SER A 8 -6.44 7.24 -5.18
N GLN A 9 -6.04 6.98 -6.42
CA GLN A 9 -5.98 5.62 -6.97
C GLN A 9 -4.99 4.72 -6.21
N VAL A 10 -3.81 5.24 -5.86
CA VAL A 10 -2.84 4.51 -5.01
C VAL A 10 -3.47 4.16 -3.66
N VAL A 11 -4.04 5.15 -2.97
CA VAL A 11 -4.64 4.96 -1.65
C VAL A 11 -5.82 3.98 -1.71
N THR A 12 -6.69 4.07 -2.71
CA THR A 12 -7.80 3.13 -2.91
C THR A 12 -7.30 1.71 -3.12
N ASN A 13 -6.24 1.50 -3.92
CA ASN A 13 -5.67 0.17 -4.12
C ASN A 13 -5.14 -0.43 -2.80
N LEU A 14 -4.45 0.38 -1.98
CA LEU A 14 -3.91 -0.08 -0.70
C LEU A 14 -5.01 -0.36 0.33
N LEU A 15 -5.99 0.53 0.46
CA LEU A 15 -7.14 0.33 1.33
C LEU A 15 -7.96 -0.91 0.91
N SER A 16 -8.20 -1.09 -0.38
CA SER A 16 -8.93 -2.25 -0.89
C SER A 16 -8.21 -3.56 -0.55
N ASN A 17 -6.88 -3.59 -0.61
CA ASN A 17 -6.11 -4.75 -0.17
C ASN A 17 -6.22 -4.96 1.34
N GLY A 18 -6.05 -3.91 2.14
CA GLY A 18 -6.19 -3.99 3.60
C GLY A 18 -7.55 -4.55 4.02
N VAL A 19 -8.64 -4.06 3.42
CA VAL A 19 -10.01 -4.55 3.68
C VAL A 19 -10.17 -6.00 3.22
N LYS A 20 -9.67 -6.33 2.03
CA LYS A 20 -9.79 -7.67 1.45
C LYS A 20 -9.08 -8.75 2.27
N PHE A 21 -7.92 -8.44 2.84
CA PHE A 21 -7.09 -9.40 3.55
C PHE A 21 -7.22 -9.34 5.08
N SER A 22 -7.96 -8.37 5.61
CA SER A 22 -8.32 -8.31 7.03
C SER A 22 -9.58 -9.11 7.35
N PRO A 23 -9.72 -9.62 8.59
CA PRO A 23 -10.99 -10.19 9.05
C PRO A 23 -12.15 -9.19 8.94
N PRO A 24 -13.39 -9.63 8.63
CA PRO A 24 -14.54 -8.74 8.58
C PRO A 24 -14.73 -7.91 9.86
N GLY A 25 -15.08 -6.64 9.71
CA GLY A 25 -15.27 -5.71 10.83
C GLY A 25 -13.97 -5.18 11.46
N SER A 26 -12.81 -5.61 10.97
CA SER A 26 -11.52 -5.06 11.39
C SER A 26 -11.36 -3.61 10.92
N ALA A 27 -10.83 -2.75 11.80
CA ALA A 27 -10.42 -1.42 11.39
C ALA A 27 -9.19 -1.47 10.46
N ILE A 28 -8.95 -0.39 9.73
CA ILE A 28 -7.71 -0.12 9.01
C ILE A 28 -7.18 1.20 9.57
N ASP A 29 -5.95 1.21 10.08
CA ASP A 29 -5.39 2.42 10.70
C ASP A 29 -4.65 3.24 9.64
N LEU A 30 -4.93 4.54 9.59
CA LEU A 30 -4.27 5.50 8.73
C LEU A 30 -3.47 6.48 9.58
N SER A 31 -2.21 6.71 9.22
CA SER A 31 -1.41 7.79 9.81
C SER A 31 -0.63 8.52 8.74
N VAL A 32 -0.57 9.84 8.88
CA VAL A 32 0.24 10.71 8.02
C VAL A 32 1.28 11.36 8.90
N GLU A 33 2.52 11.35 8.44
CA GLU A 33 3.63 11.98 9.13
C GLU A 33 4.48 12.78 8.16
N TRP A 34 4.96 13.92 8.64
CA TRP A 34 5.97 14.70 7.96
C TRP A 34 7.36 14.14 8.28
N ARG A 35 8.14 13.81 7.25
CA ARG A 35 9.54 13.37 7.35
C ARG A 35 10.37 14.33 6.54
N LEU A 36 11.49 14.86 7.07
CA LEU A 36 12.46 15.73 6.37
C LEU A 36 11.89 16.65 5.27
N ARG A 37 11.62 16.13 4.06
CA ARG A 37 11.05 16.83 2.90
C ARG A 37 9.96 16.04 2.17
N SER A 38 9.27 15.15 2.86
CA SER A 38 8.26 14.26 2.30
C SER A 38 7.14 13.95 3.30
N TRP A 39 5.95 13.74 2.76
CA TRP A 39 4.83 13.17 3.51
C TRP A 39 4.87 11.65 3.40
N ARG A 40 4.82 10.96 4.54
CA ARG A 40 4.60 9.51 4.60
C ARG A 40 3.17 9.23 5.03
N LEU A 41 2.45 8.44 4.24
CA LEU A 41 1.17 7.84 4.62
C LEU A 41 1.40 6.37 4.94
N ASN A 42 0.98 5.94 6.14
CA ASN A 42 0.95 4.54 6.54
C ASN A 42 -0.50 4.03 6.55
N ILE A 43 -0.69 2.82 6.06
CA ILE A 43 -1.97 2.11 6.00
C ILE A 43 -1.76 0.74 6.63
N ALA A 44 -2.28 0.55 7.84
CA ALA A 44 -2.06 -0.65 8.64
C ALA A 44 -3.32 -1.50 8.71
N ASP A 45 -3.22 -2.74 8.23
CA ASP A 45 -4.30 -3.73 8.24
C ASP A 45 -4.17 -4.72 9.42
N ARG A 46 -5.16 -5.60 9.56
CA ARG A 46 -5.22 -6.65 10.59
C ARG A 46 -5.23 -8.04 9.96
N GLY A 47 -4.70 -8.16 8.75
CA GLY A 47 -4.70 -9.41 7.98
C GLY A 47 -3.67 -10.42 8.47
N MET A 48 -3.47 -11.46 7.67
CA MET A 48 -2.47 -12.51 7.95
C MET A 48 -1.01 -12.06 7.72
N GLY A 49 -0.80 -10.84 7.21
CA GLY A 49 0.50 -10.37 6.75
C GLY A 49 0.85 -10.91 5.36
N ILE A 50 2.06 -10.59 4.90
CA ILE A 50 2.61 -11.07 3.63
C ILE A 50 3.60 -12.21 3.90
N PRO A 51 3.40 -13.42 3.34
CA PRO A 51 4.36 -14.51 3.49
C PRO A 51 5.76 -14.13 3.01
N ASP A 52 6.80 -14.55 3.73
CA ASP A 52 8.20 -14.17 3.45
C ASP A 52 8.63 -14.50 2.01
N GLU A 53 8.21 -15.66 1.49
CA GLU A 53 8.46 -16.10 0.13
C GLU A 53 7.80 -15.22 -0.94
N PHE A 54 6.74 -14.51 -0.58
CA PHE A 54 5.98 -13.63 -1.49
C PHE A 54 6.42 -12.16 -1.38
N LYS A 55 7.06 -11.75 -0.27
CA LYS A 55 7.56 -10.38 -0.06
C LYS A 55 8.35 -9.81 -1.25
N PRO A 56 9.27 -10.57 -1.91
CA PRO A 56 10.03 -10.05 -3.06
C PRO A 56 9.16 -9.72 -4.28
N LYS A 57 8.01 -10.39 -4.42
CA LYS A 57 7.15 -10.34 -5.60
C LYS A 57 5.89 -9.51 -5.39
N VAL A 58 5.67 -8.95 -4.20
CA VAL A 58 4.38 -8.34 -3.82
C VAL A 58 3.92 -7.20 -4.76
N PHE A 59 4.86 -6.52 -5.43
CA PHE A 59 4.58 -5.45 -6.38
C PHE A 59 4.69 -5.86 -7.86
N GLU A 60 4.93 -7.15 -8.15
CA GLU A 60 4.95 -7.66 -9.52
C GLU A 60 3.52 -7.75 -10.09
N LYS A 61 3.40 -7.62 -11.41
CA LYS A 61 2.09 -7.73 -12.09
C LYS A 61 1.60 -9.18 -11.98
N PHE A 62 0.31 -9.34 -11.67
CA PHE A 62 -0.34 -10.65 -11.52
C PHE A 62 0.19 -11.48 -10.34
N ALA A 63 1.01 -10.88 -9.46
CA ALA A 63 1.49 -11.56 -8.28
C ALA A 63 0.33 -11.85 -7.33
N GLN A 64 0.21 -13.13 -6.96
CA GLN A 64 -0.71 -13.61 -5.94
C GLN A 64 0.05 -14.58 -5.05
N ALA A 65 -0.13 -14.49 -3.74
CA ALA A 65 0.41 -15.50 -2.85
C ALA A 65 -0.31 -16.83 -3.12
N ASP A 66 0.46 -17.89 -3.40
CA ASP A 66 -0.04 -19.26 -3.56
C ASP A 66 -0.39 -19.87 -2.20
N GLY A 67 -1.32 -19.25 -1.49
CA GLY A 67 -1.94 -19.84 -0.30
C GLY A 67 -3.19 -20.61 -0.70
N SER A 68 -3.43 -21.76 -0.06
CA SER A 68 -4.63 -22.62 -0.21
C SER A 68 -6.00 -21.92 -0.02
N ASN A 69 -6.02 -20.61 0.23
CA ASN A 69 -7.19 -19.74 0.34
C ASN A 69 -7.33 -18.71 -0.82
N SER A 70 -6.36 -18.64 -1.74
CA SER A 70 -6.28 -17.63 -2.81
C SER A 70 -7.46 -17.67 -3.77
N ARG A 71 -8.11 -18.85 -3.90
CA ARG A 71 -9.33 -19.03 -4.70
C ARG A 71 -10.57 -18.31 -4.14
N LYS A 72 -10.57 -17.91 -2.86
CA LYS A 72 -11.69 -17.18 -2.22
C LYS A 72 -11.51 -15.66 -2.25
N THR A 73 -10.28 -15.17 -2.28
CA THR A 73 -9.97 -13.73 -2.25
C THR A 73 -9.69 -13.22 -3.66
N GLY A 74 -10.75 -13.10 -4.47
CA GLY A 74 -10.69 -12.67 -5.88
C GLY A 74 -9.97 -11.33 -6.10
N GLY A 75 -9.17 -11.24 -7.14
CA GLY A 75 -8.48 -10.02 -7.60
C GLY A 75 -7.52 -10.34 -8.75
N THR A 76 -7.15 -9.34 -9.56
CA THR A 76 -6.29 -9.55 -10.74
C THR A 76 -4.79 -9.59 -10.43
N GLY A 77 -4.38 -9.32 -9.19
CA GLY A 77 -2.97 -9.13 -8.84
C GLY A 77 -2.35 -7.85 -9.44
N LEU A 78 -3.17 -6.92 -9.96
CA LEU A 78 -2.67 -5.69 -10.59
C LEU A 78 -2.60 -4.49 -9.63
N GLY A 79 -3.40 -4.45 -8.57
CA GLY A 79 -3.58 -3.25 -7.74
C GLY A 79 -2.26 -2.69 -7.16
N LEU A 80 -1.43 -3.54 -6.56
CA LEU A 80 -0.14 -3.13 -5.99
C LEU A 80 0.88 -2.73 -7.06
N SER A 81 0.91 -3.44 -8.20
CA SER A 81 1.79 -3.10 -9.32
C SER A 81 1.44 -1.74 -9.94
N ILE A 82 0.15 -1.42 -10.06
CA ILE A 82 -0.36 -0.12 -10.52
C ILE A 82 -0.01 0.96 -9.51
N ALA A 83 -0.24 0.71 -8.21
CA ALA A 83 0.13 1.65 -7.15
C ALA A 83 1.63 2.00 -7.18
N ARG A 84 2.49 0.98 -7.34
CA ARG A 84 3.93 1.19 -7.48
C ARG A 84 4.29 2.02 -8.72
N GLU A 85 3.69 1.73 -9.86
CA GLU A 85 3.95 2.47 -11.10
C GLU A 85 3.54 3.95 -10.98
N ILE A 86 2.39 4.23 -10.35
CA ILE A 86 1.94 5.60 -10.10
C ILE A 86 2.91 6.32 -9.16
N MET A 87 3.28 5.70 -8.02
CA MET A 87 4.20 6.30 -7.06
C MET A 87 5.56 6.62 -7.67
N LEU A 88 6.12 5.71 -8.48
CA LEU A 88 7.36 5.94 -9.21
C LEU A 88 7.25 7.13 -10.19
N ARG A 89 6.14 7.22 -10.93
CA ARG A 89 5.89 8.34 -11.87
C ARG A 89 5.72 9.68 -11.16
N MET A 90 5.27 9.67 -9.91
CA MET A 90 5.15 10.86 -9.05
C MET A 90 6.46 11.22 -8.33
N GLY A 91 7.55 10.45 -8.54
CA GLY A 91 8.82 10.65 -7.84
C GLY A 91 8.77 10.27 -6.36
N GLY A 92 7.76 9.49 -5.94
CA GLY A 92 7.62 8.97 -4.60
C GLY A 92 8.03 7.50 -4.49
N THR A 93 7.89 6.94 -3.28
CA THR A 93 8.19 5.53 -3.00
C THR A 93 7.01 4.82 -2.38
N ILE A 94 6.95 3.51 -2.56
CA ILE A 94 5.99 2.63 -1.91
C ILE A 94 6.74 1.47 -1.26
N GLY A 95 6.29 1.06 -0.09
CA GLY A 95 6.87 -0.05 0.66
C GLY A 95 5.84 -0.70 1.57
N PHE A 96 6.32 -1.67 2.35
CA PHE A 96 5.53 -2.34 3.37
C PHE A 96 6.42 -2.86 4.49
N ALA A 97 5.81 -3.12 5.64
CA ALA A 97 6.42 -3.76 6.78
C ALA A 97 5.39 -4.67 7.49
N ASP A 98 5.87 -5.63 8.27
CA ASP A 98 4.99 -6.44 9.11
C ASP A 98 4.48 -5.59 10.28
N ARG A 99 3.21 -5.78 10.64
CA ARG A 99 2.59 -5.09 11.77
C ARG A 99 2.74 -5.93 13.03
N SER A 100 3.11 -5.28 14.14
CA SER A 100 3.10 -5.93 15.45
C SER A 100 1.68 -6.37 15.80
N GLY A 101 1.52 -7.65 16.19
CA GLY A 101 0.20 -8.24 16.44
C GLY A 101 -0.51 -8.78 15.19
N GLY A 102 0.16 -8.81 14.03
CA GLY A 102 -0.36 -9.37 12.79
C GLY A 102 -0.89 -8.32 11.80
N GLY A 103 -0.75 -8.64 10.51
CA GLY A 103 -1.12 -7.78 9.39
C GLY A 103 0.08 -7.11 8.73
N THR A 104 -0.22 -6.17 7.83
CA THR A 104 0.78 -5.43 7.06
C THR A 104 0.57 -3.93 7.23
N VAL A 105 1.68 -3.20 7.27
CA VAL A 105 1.70 -1.74 7.16
C VAL A 105 2.24 -1.40 5.78
N PHE A 106 1.38 -0.95 4.87
CA PHE A 106 1.81 -0.34 3.62
C PHE A 106 2.18 1.12 3.86
N CYS A 107 3.25 1.59 3.23
CA CYS A 107 3.66 2.99 3.32
C CYS A 107 3.94 3.58 1.93
N ILE A 108 3.56 4.84 1.75
CA ILE A 108 3.94 5.64 0.58
C ILE A 108 4.61 6.93 1.03
N ASP A 109 5.67 7.34 0.35
CA ASP A 109 6.34 8.61 0.54
C ASP A 109 6.19 9.48 -0.69
N ILE A 110 5.81 10.74 -0.48
CA ILE A 110 5.64 11.74 -1.54
C ILE A 110 6.48 12.95 -1.16
N LEU A 111 7.37 13.35 -2.07
CA LEU A 111 8.17 14.57 -1.88
C LEU A 111 7.25 15.79 -1.81
N ASP A 112 7.53 16.65 -0.85
CA ASP A 112 6.88 17.96 -0.83
C ASP A 112 7.49 18.83 -1.92
N SER A 113 6.66 19.18 -2.88
CA SER A 113 7.02 20.05 -4.00
C SER A 113 6.85 21.53 -3.67
N GLN A 114 6.50 21.90 -2.44
CA GLN A 114 6.60 23.28 -1.97
C GLN A 114 8.01 23.54 -1.44
N PRO A 115 8.88 24.30 -2.15
CA PRO A 115 10.01 24.91 -1.48
C PRO A 115 9.44 25.86 -0.42
N SER A 116 10.12 25.90 0.73
CA SER A 116 10.00 26.91 1.78
C SER A 116 9.33 28.19 1.29
N ARG A 117 8.10 28.46 1.76
CA ARG A 117 7.58 29.83 1.79
C ARG A 117 8.40 30.58 2.84
N SER A 118 9.50 31.18 2.41
CA SER A 118 10.23 32.24 3.10
C SER A 118 9.73 33.58 2.62
#